data_AF-A0A9D2ZR46-F1
#
_entry.id   AF-A0A9D2ZR46-F1
#
_cell.length_a   1.000
_cell.length_b   1.000
_cell.length_c   1.000
_cell.angle_alpha   90.00
_cell.angle_beta   90.00
_cell.angle_gamma   90.00
#
_symmetry.space_group_name_H-M   'P 1'
#
loop_
_entity.id
_entity.type
_entity.pdbx_description
1 polymer ?
#
loop_
_entity_poly.entity_id
_entity_poly.type
_entity_poly.pdbx_seq_one_letter_code
_entity_poly.pdbx_strand_id
1 'polypeptide(L)'
;MGRLIILILVIVTIVMLWKAFGPGSGNSSSVGQLGRRQNRQLDQQPRAKGPDDDPDFLWNIEKERFKKRREQERLAEEEAEREKRDRLRRQRDEDQQDPPAQD
;
A
#
# COMPACT_ATOMS: atom_id res chain seq x y z
N MET A 1 13.06 -21.01 -35.85
CA MET A 1 13.66 -21.30 -34.53
C MET A 1 13.42 -20.20 -33.48
N GLY A 2 13.51 -18.90 -33.81
CA GLY A 2 13.27 -17.82 -32.84
C GLY A 2 11.85 -17.73 -32.25
N ARG A 3 10.83 -18.17 -33.01
CA ARG A 3 9.43 -18.19 -32.53
C ARG A 3 9.21 -19.09 -31.30
N LEU A 4 10.01 -20.15 -31.16
CA LEU A 4 9.91 -21.08 -30.03
C LEU A 4 10.45 -20.47 -28.74
N ILE A 5 11.53 -19.68 -28.84
CA ILE A 5 12.14 -18.98 -27.70
C ILE A 5 11.17 -17.94 -27.14
N ILE A 6 10.50 -17.18 -28.01
CA ILE A 6 9.50 -16.19 -27.60
C ILE A 6 8.33 -16.87 -26.88
N LEU A 7 7.84 -18.00 -27.39
CA LEU A 7 6.78 -18.77 -26.75
C LEU A 7 7.16 -19.23 -25.34
N ILE A 8 8.38 -19.76 -25.17
CA ILE A 8 8.89 -20.18 -23.86
C ILE A 8 8.99 -18.99 -22.90
N LEU A 9 9.50 -17.85 -23.35
CA LEU A 9 9.61 -16.63 -22.52
C LEU A 9 8.25 -16.13 -22.03
N VAL A 10 7.23 -16.19 -22.89
CA VAL A 10 5.85 -15.81 -22.55
C VAL A 10 5.24 -16.78 -21.52
N ILE A 11 5.45 -18.09 -21.69
CA ILE A 11 4.96 -19.08 -20.73
C ILE A 11 5.62 -18.90 -19.36
N VAL A 12 6.94 -18.68 -19.32
CA VAL A 12 7.68 -18.46 -18.07
C VAL A 12 7.17 -17.22 -17.32
N THR A 13 6.92 -16.11 -18.03
CA THR A 13 6.40 -14.89 -17.42
C THR A 13 4.98 -15.09 -16.88
N ILE A 14 4.09 -15.76 -17.60
CA ILE A 14 2.73 -16.08 -17.12
C ILE A 14 2.79 -16.95 -15.86
N VAL A 15 3.66 -17.97 -15.83
CA VAL A 15 3.84 -18.86 -14.67
C VAL A 15 4.38 -18.10 -13.46
N MET A 16 5.32 -17.17 -13.66
CA MET A 16 5.83 -16.32 -12.58
C MET A 16 4.74 -15.40 -12.02
N LEU A 17 3.94 -14.77 -12.87
CA LEU A 17 2.82 -13.94 -12.44
C LEU A 17 1.78 -14.78 -11.68
N TRP A 18 1.48 -15.99 -12.15
CA TRP A 18 0.57 -16.89 -11.44
C TRP A 18 1.15 -17.38 -10.11
N LYS A 19 2.45 -17.60 -9.99
CA LYS A 19 3.09 -17.98 -8.71
C LYS A 19 3.13 -16.83 -7.72
N ALA A 20 3.29 -15.60 -8.21
CA ALA A 20 3.34 -14.38 -7.39
C ALA A 20 1.95 -13.90 -6.95
N PHE A 21 0.96 -13.95 -7.85
CA PHE A 21 -0.38 -13.39 -7.64
C PHE A 21 -1.50 -14.44 -7.60
N GLY A 22 -1.18 -15.73 -7.69
CA GLY A 22 -2.18 -16.81 -7.65
C GLY A 22 -2.79 -16.98 -6.25
N PRO A 23 -4.07 -17.41 -6.16
CA PRO A 23 -4.87 -17.43 -4.93
C PRO A 23 -4.47 -18.52 -3.90
N GLY A 24 -3.18 -18.74 -3.66
CA GLY A 24 -2.71 -19.76 -2.70
C GLY A 24 -1.22 -19.77 -2.36
N SER A 25 -0.45 -18.71 -2.68
CA SER A 25 1.01 -18.72 -2.46
C SER A 25 1.48 -18.43 -1.03
N GLY A 26 0.55 -18.24 -0.07
CA GLY A 26 0.83 -17.95 1.34
C GLY A 26 1.58 -19.02 2.15
N ASN A 27 2.15 -20.07 1.53
CA ASN A 27 2.96 -21.06 2.24
C ASN A 27 4.08 -21.73 1.41
N SER A 28 4.60 -21.07 0.36
CA SER A 28 5.68 -21.66 -0.46
C SER A 28 7.08 -21.24 -0.01
N SER A 29 7.46 -21.53 1.22
CA SER A 29 8.87 -21.51 1.66
C SER A 29 9.62 -22.72 1.10
N SER A 30 9.81 -22.83 -0.21
CA SER A 30 10.64 -23.91 -0.77
C SER A 30 11.04 -23.69 -2.24
N VAL A 31 11.90 -22.70 -2.51
CA VAL A 31 12.80 -22.77 -3.68
C VAL A 31 14.17 -22.29 -3.22
N GLY A 32 14.92 -23.21 -2.62
CA GLY A 32 16.26 -22.91 -2.12
C GLY A 32 16.77 -23.95 -1.13
N GLN A 33 16.70 -25.24 -1.44
CA GLN A 33 17.60 -26.20 -0.80
C GLN A 33 17.67 -27.48 -1.63
N LEU A 34 18.64 -27.48 -2.53
CA LEU A 34 19.16 -28.69 -3.15
C LEU A 34 19.86 -29.49 -2.05
N GLY A 35 19.27 -30.59 -1.60
CA GLY A 35 20.00 -31.61 -0.86
C GLY A 35 19.40 -32.07 0.47
N ARG A 36 19.10 -33.37 0.49
CA ARG A 36 19.35 -34.30 1.60
C ARG A 36 18.33 -34.33 2.76
N ARG A 37 17.93 -35.58 3.06
CA ARG A 37 17.34 -36.12 4.31
C ARG A 37 15.80 -35.96 4.37
N GLN A 38 15.02 -36.94 3.95
CA GLN A 38 14.70 -38.16 4.71
C GLN A 38 14.75 -37.92 6.23
N ASN A 39 13.59 -38.10 6.88
CA ASN A 39 13.38 -38.16 8.34
C ASN A 39 13.03 -36.85 9.07
N ARG A 40 11.75 -36.46 9.02
CA ARG A 40 10.97 -36.01 10.21
C ARG A 40 9.48 -35.89 9.87
N GLN A 41 8.79 -37.03 9.81
CA GLN A 41 7.45 -37.07 10.39
C GLN A 41 7.65 -36.76 11.89
N LEU A 42 6.84 -35.87 12.46
CA LEU A 42 6.85 -35.30 13.83
C LEU A 42 7.21 -33.80 13.81
N ASP A 43 6.27 -33.01 14.35
CA ASP A 43 6.30 -31.56 14.58
C ASP A 43 5.93 -30.69 13.35
N GLN A 44 4.65 -30.50 13.05
CA GLN A 44 3.80 -29.61 13.85
C GLN A 44 2.33 -29.88 13.49
N GLN A 45 1.53 -30.29 14.48
CA GLN A 45 0.09 -30.09 14.46
C GLN A 45 -0.22 -28.65 14.01
N PRO A 46 -1.33 -28.36 13.31
CA PRO A 46 -1.71 -26.98 13.06
C PRO A 46 -1.79 -26.32 14.43
N ARG A 47 -0.78 -25.51 14.78
CA ARG A 47 -0.79 -24.72 15.99
C ARG A 47 -2.06 -23.92 15.86
N ALA A 48 -3.03 -24.20 16.74
CA ALA A 48 -4.19 -23.35 16.90
C ALA A 48 -3.63 -21.94 17.11
N LYS A 49 -3.63 -21.19 16.01
CA LYS A 49 -2.99 -19.89 15.89
C LYS A 49 -3.81 -18.99 16.80
N GLY A 50 -3.15 -18.30 17.73
CA GLY A 50 -3.85 -17.43 18.65
C GLY A 50 -4.65 -16.38 17.86
N PRO A 51 -5.72 -15.78 18.43
CA PRO A 51 -6.61 -14.82 17.74
C PRO A 51 -5.94 -13.55 17.17
N ASP A 52 -4.61 -13.43 17.27
CA ASP A 52 -3.80 -12.27 16.93
C ASP A 52 -3.05 -12.41 15.58
N ASP A 53 -3.21 -13.56 14.91
CA ASP A 53 -2.43 -13.95 13.75
C ASP A 53 -3.32 -14.19 12.50
N ASP A 54 -4.49 -13.57 12.45
CA ASP A 54 -5.34 -13.60 11.26
C ASP A 54 -4.77 -12.64 10.20
N PRO A 55 -4.26 -13.16 9.06
CA PRO A 55 -3.59 -12.35 8.05
C PRO A 55 -4.50 -11.26 7.45
N ASP A 56 -5.81 -11.46 7.51
CA ASP A 56 -6.80 -10.48 7.04
C ASP A 56 -6.91 -9.26 7.96
N PHE A 57 -6.65 -9.41 9.27
CA PHE A 57 -6.70 -8.30 10.23
C PHE A 57 -5.48 -7.37 10.08
N LEU A 58 -4.28 -7.93 9.93
CA LEU A 58 -3.05 -7.17 9.71
C LEU A 58 -3.09 -6.37 8.41
N TRP A 59 -3.70 -6.94 7.37
CA TRP A 59 -3.92 -6.27 6.09
C TRP A 59 -4.92 -5.11 6.18
N ASN A 60 -6.00 -5.28 6.95
CA ASN A 60 -6.97 -4.21 7.17
C ASN A 60 -6.37 -3.04 7.96
N ILE A 61 -5.56 -3.30 8.99
CA ILE A 61 -4.85 -2.25 9.75
C ILE A 61 -3.88 -1.47 8.84
N GLU A 62 -3.18 -2.15 7.94
CA GLU A 62 -2.26 -1.48 7.01
C GLU A 62 -3.01 -0.59 6.01
N LYS A 63 -4.14 -1.08 5.46
CA LYS A 63 -5.01 -0.28 4.59
C LYS A 63 -5.61 0.93 5.30
N GLU A 64 -6.05 0.77 6.55
CA GLU A 64 -6.59 1.88 7.34
C GLU A 64 -5.56 2.96 7.62
N ARG A 65 -4.30 2.59 7.91
CA ARG A 65 -3.20 3.55 8.10
C ARG A 65 -2.90 4.36 6.84
N PHE A 66 -3.03 3.75 5.66
CA PHE A 66 -2.84 4.47 4.40
C PHE A 66 -4.00 5.43 4.10
N LYS A 67 -5.25 5.00 4.33
CA LYS A 67 -6.44 5.84 4.18
C LYS A 67 -6.41 7.04 5.13
N LYS A 68 -6.06 6.80 6.40
CA LYS A 68 -6.00 7.83 7.43
C LYS A 68 -4.98 8.92 7.14
N ARG A 69 -3.79 8.58 6.60
CA ARG A 69 -2.79 9.59 6.18
C ARG A 69 -3.30 10.46 5.03
N ARG A 70 -3.90 9.85 4.01
CA ARG A 70 -4.45 10.56 2.85
C ARG A 70 -5.61 11.49 3.23
N GLU A 71 -6.45 11.08 4.17
CA GLU A 71 -7.57 11.90 4.64
C GLU A 71 -7.10 13.06 5.51
N GLN A 72 -6.13 12.83 6.41
CA GLN A 72 -5.53 13.90 7.22
C GLN A 72 -4.83 14.96 6.36
N GLU A 73 -4.10 14.55 5.32
CA GLU A 73 -3.45 15.48 4.40
C GLU A 73 -4.47 16.34 3.65
N ARG A 74 -5.58 15.75 3.19
CA ARG A 74 -6.66 16.49 2.51
C ARG A 74 -7.37 17.48 3.43
N LEU A 75 -7.65 17.07 4.67
CA LEU A 75 -8.27 17.95 5.67
C LEU A 75 -7.35 19.13 6.01
N ALA A 76 -6.05 18.87 6.20
CA ALA A 76 -5.07 19.91 6.48
C ALA A 76 -4.92 20.90 5.31
N GLU A 77 -4.96 20.42 4.07
CA GLU A 77 -4.89 21.27 2.88
C GLU A 77 -6.16 22.12 2.72
N GLU A 78 -7.33 21.55 2.96
CA GLU A 78 -8.60 22.30 2.92
C GLU A 78 -8.67 23.38 4.02
N GLU A 79 -8.20 23.08 5.24
CA GLU A 79 -8.10 24.07 6.32
C GLU A 79 -7.12 25.19 5.96
N ALA A 80 -5.95 24.85 5.42
CA ALA A 80 -4.95 25.83 5.00
C ALA A 80 -5.47 26.72 3.85
N GLU A 81 -6.23 26.16 2.91
CA GLU A 81 -6.86 26.93 1.83
C GLU A 81 -7.93 27.88 2.36
N ARG A 82 -8.78 27.41 3.29
CA ARG A 82 -9.79 28.24 3.95
C ARG A 82 -9.16 29.40 4.71
N GLU A 83 -8.11 29.13 5.49
CA GLU A 83 -7.39 30.17 6.23
C GLU A 83 -6.76 31.21 5.30
N LYS A 84 -6.10 30.77 4.23
CA LYS A 84 -5.54 31.68 3.20
C LYS A 84 -6.62 32.55 2.58
N ARG A 85 -7.78 31.97 2.24
CA ARG A 85 -8.89 32.70 1.63
C ARG A 85 -9.47 33.74 2.59
N ASP A 86 -9.63 33.39 3.85
CA ASP A 86 -10.15 34.30 4.87
C ASP A 86 -9.15 35.42 5.17
N ARG A 87 -7.84 35.12 5.18
CA ARG A 87 -6.79 36.14 5.28
C ARG A 87 -6.80 37.10 4.11
N LEU A 88 -6.95 36.60 2.88
CA LEU A 88 -7.05 37.45 1.68
C LEU A 88 -8.28 38.37 1.72
N ARG A 89 -9.41 37.85 2.21
CA ARG A 89 -10.63 38.65 2.38
C ARG A 89 -10.41 39.78 3.39
N ARG A 90 -9.84 39.47 4.56
CA ARG A 90 -9.53 40.49 5.58
C ARG A 90 -8.59 41.56 5.04
N GLN A 91 -7.52 41.19 4.33
CA GLN A 91 -6.61 42.15 3.72
C GLN A 91 -7.33 43.06 2.71
N ARG A 92 -8.19 42.50 1.86
CA ARG A 92 -8.98 43.30 0.92
C ARG A 92 -9.93 44.27 1.64
N ASP A 93 -10.55 43.83 2.73
CA ASP A 93 -11.46 44.65 3.52
C ASP A 93 -10.70 45.78 4.24
N GLU A 94 -9.47 45.54 4.68
CA GLU A 94 -8.54 46.54 5.26
C GLU A 94 -8.08 47.56 4.20
N ASP A 95 -7.63 47.10 3.03
CA ASP A 95 -7.21 47.96 1.91
C ASP A 95 -8.34 48.87 1.38
N GLN A 96 -9.60 48.45 1.56
CA GLN A 96 -10.78 49.21 1.14
C GLN A 96 -11.24 50.24 2.19
N GLN A 97 -10.82 50.11 3.45
CA GLN A 97 -11.15 51.05 4.53
C GLN A 97 -10.14 52.20 4.66
N ASP A 98 -8.87 51.97 4.31
CA ASP A 98 -7.82 53.00 4.25
C ASP A 98 -7.49 53.34 2.78
N PRO A 99 -8.30 54.16 2.08
CA PRO A 99 -7.93 54.61 0.75
C PRO A 99 -6.61 55.40 0.84
N PRO A 100 -5.66 55.21 -0.08
CA PRO A 100 -4.40 55.93 -0.05
C PRO A 100 -4.69 57.44 -0.10
N ALA A 101 -4.20 58.18 0.90
CA ALA A 101 -4.18 59.64 0.86
C ALA A 101 -3.42 60.05 -0.39
N GLN A 102 -4.14 60.62 -1.36
CA GLN A 102 -3.56 61.15 -2.58
C GLN A 102 -2.88 62.48 -2.21
N ASP A 103 -1.55 62.48 -2.11
CA ASP A 103 -0.70 63.67 -2.00
C ASP A 103 -0.46 64.31 -3.38
#